data_AF-A0A556N7S1-F1
#
_entry.id   AF-A0A556N7S1-F1
#
_cell.length_a   1.000
_cell.length_b   1.000
_cell.length_c   1.000
_cell.angle_alpha   90.00
_cell.angle_beta   90.00
_cell.angle_gamma   90.00
#
_symmetry.space_group_name_H-M   'P 1'
#
loop_
_entity.id
_entity.type
_entity.pdbx_description
1 polymer ?
#
loop_
_entity_poly.entity_id
_entity_poly.type
_entity_poly.pdbx_seq_one_letter_code
_entity_poly.pdbx_strand_id
1 'polypeptide(L)'
;MNKFLYFLFFFISFSGFAQAPIDTVDTEKGKMVIYSNRTWKFLLDEEFDGIMNEALFNIIQADTNLNLVQTWNNDVCFSSDRPDMSRLNDTIWLCLVDDLHNEFVAPVPGIVTSRYGYRKGRYHNGIDLNLRTGDTVKAAFSGRVRYAKWNDGGFGNLVIIRHHNGLETFYAHLSKHLVAPDQEVKAGEPIGLGGNTGRSFGAHLHFEVRFYDAPMNPEEVIDFEKKELKDENLLVQKRLFRPGARPSDEEISGESIAAVQARTEAAATRKYYKIRPGDTLSQIAAKSNTTVSRLCKLNGIRPTTLLQVGRQLRVR
;
A
#
# COMPACT_ATOMS: atom_id res chain seq x y z
N MET A 1 35.46 -35.32 -33.38
CA MET A 1 34.59 -35.48 -32.20
C MET A 1 33.69 -34.25 -32.09
N ASN A 2 32.40 -34.48 -32.27
CA ASN A 2 31.18 -33.69 -32.03
C ASN A 2 31.22 -32.15 -32.02
N LYS A 3 30.68 -31.59 -33.12
CA LYS A 3 29.98 -30.30 -33.15
C LYS A 3 28.66 -30.43 -32.39
N PHE A 4 28.38 -29.55 -31.43
CA PHE A 4 27.02 -29.33 -30.94
C PHE A 4 26.55 -27.95 -31.43
N LEU A 5 25.66 -27.99 -32.42
CA LEU A 5 24.91 -26.86 -32.92
C LEU A 5 23.58 -26.87 -32.16
N TYR A 6 23.39 -25.95 -31.21
CA TYR A 6 22.12 -25.82 -30.51
C TYR A 6 21.12 -25.10 -31.42
N PHE A 7 20.20 -25.86 -32.02
CA PHE A 7 18.99 -25.32 -32.64
C PHE A 7 17.98 -24.98 -31.53
N LEU A 8 17.70 -23.70 -31.32
CA LEU A 8 16.57 -23.28 -30.50
C LEU A 8 15.32 -23.22 -31.39
N PHE A 9 14.43 -24.20 -31.24
CA PHE A 9 13.12 -24.19 -31.89
C PHE A 9 12.23 -23.13 -31.25
N PHE A 10 11.90 -22.07 -32.00
CA PHE A 10 10.81 -21.16 -31.65
C PHE A 10 9.53 -21.65 -32.32
N PHE A 11 8.63 -22.25 -31.53
CA PHE A 11 7.22 -22.38 -31.89
C PHE A 11 6.38 -22.22 -30.63
N ILE A 12 5.95 -20.99 -30.36
CA ILE A 12 4.61 -20.71 -29.83
C ILE A 12 4.13 -19.40 -30.46
N SER A 13 3.14 -19.52 -31.34
CA SER A 13 2.32 -18.41 -31.79
C SER A 13 1.32 -18.01 -30.70
N PHE A 14 1.47 -16.82 -30.14
CA PHE A 14 0.37 -16.07 -29.54
C PHE A 14 0.34 -14.67 -30.16
N SER A 15 -0.57 -14.51 -31.10
CA SER A 15 -1.01 -13.24 -31.66
C SER A 15 -1.64 -12.37 -30.56
N GLY A 16 -0.92 -11.32 -30.15
CA GLY A 16 -1.38 -10.33 -29.18
C GLY A 16 -0.25 -9.50 -28.55
N PHE A 17 0.64 -8.95 -29.39
CA PHE A 17 1.70 -7.96 -29.08
C PHE A 17 2.06 -7.73 -27.60
N ALA A 18 2.84 -8.66 -27.05
CA ALA A 18 3.84 -8.36 -26.03
C ALA A 18 5.03 -7.64 -26.72
N GLN A 19 5.66 -6.68 -26.03
CA GLN A 19 6.85 -5.97 -26.52
C GLN A 19 7.84 -6.97 -27.14
N ALA A 20 8.14 -6.83 -28.44
CA ALA A 20 9.00 -7.79 -29.13
C ALA A 20 10.45 -7.56 -28.67
N PRO A 21 11.10 -8.56 -28.04
CA PRO A 21 12.51 -8.46 -27.70
C PRO A 21 13.32 -8.40 -28.99
N ILE A 22 14.21 -7.41 -29.08
CA ILE A 22 15.10 -7.22 -30.23
C ILE A 22 16.53 -7.66 -29.95
N ASP A 23 16.97 -7.62 -28.69
CA ASP A 23 18.33 -7.99 -28.30
C ASP A 23 18.43 -8.34 -26.81
N THR A 24 19.57 -8.93 -26.41
CA THR A 24 19.97 -9.08 -25.01
C THR A 24 21.40 -8.62 -24.79
N VAL A 25 21.63 -7.88 -23.71
CA VAL A 25 22.94 -7.35 -23.32
C VAL A 25 23.32 -7.89 -21.95
N ASP A 26 24.50 -8.50 -21.82
CA ASP A 26 25.05 -8.88 -20.52
C ASP A 26 25.60 -7.64 -19.79
N THR A 27 25.22 -7.46 -18.53
CA THR A 27 25.68 -6.36 -17.67
C THR A 27 26.17 -6.89 -16.33
N GLU A 28 26.83 -6.04 -15.53
CA GLU A 28 27.23 -6.38 -14.16
C GLU A 28 26.03 -6.76 -13.27
N LYS A 29 24.83 -6.26 -13.58
CA LYS A 29 23.58 -6.52 -12.84
C LYS A 29 22.74 -7.67 -13.42
N GLY A 30 23.31 -8.45 -14.34
CA GLY A 30 22.63 -9.55 -15.02
C GLY A 30 22.26 -9.25 -16.48
N LYS A 31 21.50 -10.17 -17.07
CA LYS A 31 21.18 -10.15 -18.51
C LYS A 31 20.01 -9.19 -18.77
N MET A 32 20.22 -8.15 -19.57
CA MET A 32 19.20 -7.19 -19.96
C MET A 32 18.56 -7.60 -21.30
N VAL A 33 17.24 -7.48 -21.43
CA VAL A 33 16.49 -7.64 -22.68
C VAL A 33 16.11 -6.25 -23.19
N ILE A 34 16.39 -5.97 -24.46
CA ILE A 34 16.00 -4.73 -25.13
C ILE A 34 14.79 -5.02 -26.01
N TYR A 35 13.80 -4.12 -25.99
CA TYR A 35 12.57 -4.22 -26.75
C TYR A 35 12.53 -3.25 -27.93
N SER A 36 11.71 -3.56 -28.94
CA SER A 36 11.59 -2.80 -30.19
C SER A 36 11.12 -1.34 -30.03
N ASN A 37 10.48 -1.01 -28.90
CA ASN A 37 10.08 0.33 -28.50
C ASN A 37 11.17 1.08 -27.70
N ARG A 38 12.42 0.58 -27.69
CA ARG A 38 13.57 1.15 -26.95
C ARG A 38 13.44 1.09 -25.42
N THR A 39 12.54 0.27 -24.91
CA THR A 39 12.49 -0.06 -23.47
C THR A 39 13.37 -1.28 -23.22
N TRP A 40 13.70 -1.52 -21.95
CA TRP A 40 14.54 -2.65 -21.57
C TRP A 40 14.13 -3.19 -20.20
N LYS A 41 14.53 -4.42 -19.88
CA LYS A 41 14.39 -5.01 -18.53
C LYS A 41 15.53 -5.96 -18.22
N PHE A 42 15.84 -6.21 -16.95
CA PHE A 42 16.67 -7.36 -16.57
C PHE A 42 15.85 -8.67 -16.64
N LEU A 43 16.49 -9.75 -17.09
CA LEU A 43 15.90 -11.11 -17.18
C LEU A 43 15.75 -11.74 -15.80
N LEU A 44 16.72 -11.46 -14.93
CA LEU A 44 16.75 -11.84 -13.52
C LEU A 44 17.51 -10.73 -12.79
N ASP A 45 16.87 -10.14 -11.80
CA ASP A 45 17.54 -9.33 -10.80
C ASP A 45 17.74 -10.24 -9.59
N GLU A 46 18.89 -10.92 -9.54
CA GLU A 46 19.18 -11.92 -8.48
C GLU A 46 19.34 -11.26 -7.10
N GLU A 47 19.52 -9.93 -7.05
CA GLU A 47 19.73 -9.19 -5.80
C GLU A 47 18.42 -8.70 -5.17
N PHE A 48 17.32 -8.64 -5.93
CA PHE A 48 16.04 -8.18 -5.40
C PHE A 48 15.21 -9.32 -4.80
N ASP A 49 15.00 -9.24 -3.49
CA ASP A 49 14.24 -10.20 -2.70
C ASP A 49 12.70 -10.04 -2.80
N GLY A 50 12.22 -9.06 -3.57
CA GLY A 50 10.81 -8.76 -3.73
C GLY A 50 10.26 -7.72 -2.74
N ILE A 51 11.10 -7.17 -1.86
CA ILE A 51 10.72 -6.25 -0.79
C ILE A 51 11.15 -4.82 -1.15
N MET A 52 10.18 -3.96 -1.44
CA MET A 52 10.44 -2.54 -1.74
C MET A 52 10.61 -1.66 -0.49
N ASN A 53 10.05 -2.09 0.65
CA ASN A 53 10.07 -1.36 1.91
C ASN A 53 10.25 -2.33 3.08
N GLU A 54 11.49 -2.52 3.52
CA GLU A 54 11.83 -3.45 4.60
C GLU A 54 11.19 -3.06 5.93
N ALA A 55 11.13 -1.77 6.25
CA ALA A 55 10.58 -1.28 7.52
C ALA A 55 9.08 -1.63 7.63
N LEU A 56 8.31 -1.34 6.58
CA LEU A 56 6.90 -1.68 6.51
C LEU A 56 6.70 -3.19 6.51
N PHE A 57 7.50 -3.92 5.73
CA PHE A 57 7.46 -5.38 5.70
C PHE A 57 7.62 -5.98 7.10
N ASN A 58 8.60 -5.50 7.87
CA ASN A 58 8.85 -5.96 9.24
C ASN A 58 7.70 -5.61 10.21
N ILE A 59 7.11 -4.42 10.08
CA ILE A 59 5.91 -4.02 10.86
C ILE A 59 4.75 -4.97 10.56
N ILE A 60 4.51 -5.24 9.28
CA ILE A 60 3.40 -6.08 8.83
C ILE A 60 3.59 -7.55 9.25
N GLN A 61 4.80 -8.10 9.11
CA GLN A 61 5.10 -9.47 9.52
C GLN A 61 4.99 -9.66 11.05
N ALA A 62 5.19 -8.60 11.83
CA ALA A 62 5.01 -8.64 13.27
C ALA A 62 3.52 -8.63 13.70
N ASP A 63 2.60 -8.10 12.88
CA ASP A 63 1.16 -8.12 13.17
C ASP A 63 0.52 -9.44 12.70
N THR A 64 0.55 -10.43 13.59
CA THR A 64 -0.05 -11.76 13.35
C THR A 64 -1.56 -11.73 13.13
N ASN A 65 -2.25 -10.64 13.45
CA ASN A 65 -3.71 -10.57 13.30
C ASN A 65 -4.15 -10.28 11.87
N LEU A 66 -3.25 -9.78 11.03
CA LEU A 66 -3.54 -9.39 9.66
C LEU A 66 -3.16 -10.44 8.63
N ASN A 67 -2.15 -11.29 8.93
CA ASN A 67 -1.59 -12.29 8.02
C ASN A 67 -1.38 -11.73 6.59
N LEU A 68 -0.91 -10.49 6.54
CA LEU A 68 -0.70 -9.72 5.31
C LEU A 68 0.56 -10.23 4.62
N VAL A 69 0.37 -11.02 3.58
CA VAL A 69 1.47 -11.50 2.73
C VAL A 69 1.36 -10.78 1.39
N GLN A 70 2.42 -10.09 0.97
CA GLN A 70 2.48 -9.49 -0.36
C GLN A 70 3.69 -10.04 -1.10
N THR A 71 3.45 -11.02 -1.96
CA THR A 71 4.52 -11.65 -2.74
C THR A 71 4.96 -10.74 -3.90
N TRP A 72 6.21 -10.89 -4.34
CA TRP A 72 6.64 -10.37 -5.63
C TRP A 72 6.36 -11.41 -6.70
N ASN A 73 5.34 -11.16 -7.52
CA ASN A 73 4.94 -12.07 -8.58
C ASN A 73 4.36 -11.26 -9.73
N ASN A 74 4.90 -11.46 -10.93
CA ASN A 74 4.59 -10.64 -12.10
C ASN A 74 3.45 -11.19 -12.96
N ASP A 75 2.92 -12.37 -12.60
CA ASP A 75 1.88 -13.09 -13.31
C ASP A 75 0.50 -12.96 -12.65
N VAL A 76 0.44 -12.64 -11.36
CA VAL A 76 -0.82 -12.48 -10.63
C VAL A 76 -1.22 -11.02 -10.51
N CYS A 77 -2.50 -10.68 -10.69
CA CYS A 77 -2.98 -9.31 -10.53
C CYS A 77 -2.99 -8.86 -9.07
N PHE A 78 -3.35 -9.76 -8.15
CA PHE A 78 -3.34 -9.54 -6.71
C PHE A 78 -2.34 -10.51 -6.10
N SER A 79 -1.44 -9.98 -5.28
CA SER A 79 -0.29 -10.71 -4.71
C SER A 79 -0.54 -11.24 -3.29
N SER A 80 -1.72 -10.95 -2.75
CA SER A 80 -2.23 -11.34 -1.44
C SER A 80 -3.66 -11.87 -1.54
N ASP A 81 -4.09 -12.61 -0.52
CA ASP A 81 -5.45 -13.14 -0.38
C ASP A 81 -6.48 -12.09 0.08
N ARG A 82 -6.39 -10.84 -0.41
CA ARG A 82 -7.31 -9.74 -0.13
C ARG A 82 -7.59 -9.58 1.38
N PRO A 83 -6.61 -9.03 2.11
CA PRO A 83 -6.65 -8.96 3.57
C PRO A 83 -7.88 -8.21 4.09
N ASP A 84 -8.46 -8.72 5.17
CA ASP A 84 -9.54 -8.04 5.88
C ASP A 84 -8.96 -6.89 6.72
N MET A 85 -8.87 -5.71 6.11
CA MET A 85 -8.35 -4.51 6.75
C MET A 85 -9.20 -4.00 7.92
N SER A 86 -10.39 -4.58 8.17
CA SER A 86 -11.15 -4.27 9.39
C SER A 86 -10.45 -4.78 10.66
N ARG A 87 -9.51 -5.73 10.51
CA ARG A 87 -8.70 -6.34 11.57
C ARG A 87 -7.40 -5.60 11.87
N LEU A 88 -7.13 -4.48 11.19
CA LEU A 88 -5.95 -3.65 11.45
C LEU A 88 -6.03 -3.08 12.87
N ASN A 89 -5.07 -3.46 13.72
CA ASN A 89 -5.10 -3.14 15.15
C ASN A 89 -4.65 -1.73 15.45
N ASP A 90 -3.64 -1.25 14.72
CA ASP A 90 -3.00 0.04 14.95
C ASP A 90 -2.95 0.87 13.67
N THR A 91 -2.71 2.16 13.82
CA THR A 91 -2.48 3.07 12.71
C THR A 91 -1.04 2.93 12.25
N ILE A 92 -0.83 2.63 10.98
CA ILE A 92 0.50 2.58 10.38
C ILE A 92 0.79 3.97 9.82
N TRP A 93 1.83 4.62 10.31
CA TRP A 93 2.33 5.84 9.71
C TRP A 93 3.19 5.49 8.51
N LEU A 94 2.75 5.96 7.33
CA LEU A 94 3.44 5.77 6.07
C LEU A 94 3.93 7.12 5.53
N CYS A 95 5.20 7.18 5.16
CA CYS A 95 5.76 8.31 4.43
C CYS A 95 5.48 8.10 2.93
N LEU A 96 4.72 9.00 2.31
CA LEU A 96 4.36 8.88 0.89
C LEU A 96 5.55 9.23 -0.01
N VAL A 97 6.36 10.19 0.42
CA VAL A 97 7.54 10.72 -0.26
C VAL A 97 8.65 10.93 0.77
N ASP A 98 9.81 10.31 0.58
CA ASP A 98 10.97 10.41 1.51
C ASP A 98 12.15 11.15 0.86
N ASP A 99 13.23 11.41 1.60
CA ASP A 99 14.40 12.14 1.10
C ASP A 99 15.04 11.55 -0.18
N LEU A 100 14.89 10.24 -0.41
CA LEU A 100 15.43 9.53 -1.57
C LEU A 100 14.42 9.43 -2.72
N HIS A 101 13.12 9.45 -2.41
CA HIS A 101 12.00 9.28 -3.33
C HIS A 101 10.94 10.35 -3.09
N ASN A 102 11.33 11.62 -3.22
CA ASN A 102 10.51 12.77 -2.84
C ASN A 102 9.55 13.29 -3.93
N GLU A 103 9.48 12.61 -5.07
CA GLU A 103 8.73 13.09 -6.23
C GLU A 103 7.35 12.43 -6.34
N PHE A 104 6.35 13.27 -6.60
CA PHE A 104 5.01 12.87 -7.02
C PHE A 104 4.64 13.61 -8.32
N VAL A 105 4.00 12.90 -9.24
CA VAL A 105 3.43 13.49 -10.47
C VAL A 105 2.05 12.91 -10.69
N ALA A 106 1.04 13.76 -10.91
CA ALA A 106 -0.29 13.25 -11.25
C ALA A 106 -0.22 12.35 -12.52
N PRO A 107 -0.89 11.18 -12.51
CA PRO A 107 -0.70 10.17 -13.55
C PRO A 107 -1.19 10.62 -14.94
N VAL A 108 -2.16 11.55 -14.95
CA VAL A 108 -2.66 12.27 -16.12
C VAL A 108 -3.11 13.69 -15.72
N PRO A 109 -3.12 14.66 -16.64
CA PRO A 109 -3.60 16.01 -16.36
C PRO A 109 -5.13 16.10 -16.20
N GLY A 110 -5.89 15.10 -16.67
CA GLY A 110 -7.35 15.14 -16.68
C GLY A 110 -8.01 15.11 -15.31
N ILE A 111 -9.27 15.54 -15.26
CA ILE A 111 -10.06 15.66 -14.02
C ILE A 111 -10.71 14.33 -13.62
N VAL A 112 -11.14 14.21 -12.37
CA VAL A 112 -11.95 13.09 -11.88
C VAL A 112 -13.32 13.13 -12.54
N THR A 113 -13.66 12.11 -13.33
CA THR A 113 -14.99 11.94 -13.93
C THR A 113 -15.87 11.03 -13.09
N SER A 114 -15.26 10.21 -12.24
CA SER A 114 -15.98 9.27 -11.41
C SER A 114 -15.17 8.91 -10.17
N ARG A 115 -15.79 8.94 -8.98
CA ARG A 115 -15.12 8.80 -7.67
C ARG A 115 -15.19 7.40 -7.07
N TYR A 116 -14.25 7.08 -6.18
CA TYR A 116 -14.23 5.85 -5.38
C TYR A 116 -15.55 5.65 -4.61
N GLY A 117 -16.01 4.41 -4.49
CA GLY A 117 -17.23 4.06 -3.75
C GLY A 117 -18.36 3.44 -4.58
N TYR A 118 -19.55 3.33 -4.00
CA TYR A 118 -20.71 2.69 -4.64
C TYR A 118 -21.29 3.52 -5.78
N ARG A 119 -21.54 2.87 -6.92
CA ARG A 119 -22.18 3.43 -8.11
C ARG A 119 -23.17 2.44 -8.69
N LYS A 120 -24.46 2.81 -8.75
CA LYS A 120 -25.54 1.99 -9.35
C LYS A 120 -25.49 0.50 -8.92
N GLY A 121 -25.27 0.25 -7.63
CA GLY A 121 -25.21 -1.09 -7.04
C GLY A 121 -23.88 -1.84 -7.19
N ARG A 122 -22.87 -1.27 -7.86
CA ARG A 122 -21.51 -1.85 -7.93
C ARG A 122 -20.51 -0.96 -7.20
N TYR A 123 -19.57 -1.57 -6.49
CA TYR A 123 -18.51 -0.86 -5.82
C TYR A 123 -17.35 -0.53 -6.77
N HIS A 124 -16.85 0.71 -6.74
CA HIS A 124 -15.72 1.19 -7.53
C HIS A 124 -14.47 1.34 -6.65
N ASN A 125 -13.45 0.53 -6.93
CA ASN A 125 -12.23 0.40 -6.11
C ASN A 125 -11.16 1.46 -6.38
N GLY A 126 -11.41 2.38 -7.32
CA GLY A 126 -10.49 3.47 -7.67
C GLY A 126 -11.21 4.76 -8.02
N ILE A 127 -10.60 5.56 -8.87
CA ILE A 127 -11.22 6.71 -9.53
C ILE A 127 -11.04 6.60 -11.03
N ASP A 128 -11.90 7.29 -11.77
CA ASP A 128 -11.78 7.42 -13.21
C ASP A 128 -11.35 8.85 -13.54
N LEU A 129 -10.25 8.98 -14.27
CA LEU A 129 -9.68 10.25 -14.70
C LEU A 129 -9.89 10.42 -16.20
N ASN A 130 -10.33 11.62 -16.60
CA ASN A 130 -10.53 11.94 -18.00
C ASN A 130 -9.21 11.83 -18.78
N LEU A 131 -9.23 11.15 -19.92
CA LEU A 131 -8.15 11.17 -20.90
C LEU A 131 -8.70 10.78 -22.26
N ARG A 132 -7.89 10.95 -23.31
CA ARG A 132 -8.16 10.43 -24.64
C ARG A 132 -7.29 9.21 -24.91
N THR A 133 -7.78 8.31 -25.77
CA THR A 133 -6.96 7.20 -26.26
C THR A 133 -5.68 7.75 -26.89
N GLY A 134 -4.53 7.25 -26.44
CA GLY A 134 -3.21 7.70 -26.87
C GLY A 134 -2.54 8.76 -25.99
N ASP A 135 -3.27 9.38 -25.06
CA ASP A 135 -2.66 10.31 -24.10
C ASP A 135 -1.64 9.57 -23.23
N THR A 136 -0.53 10.23 -22.87
CA THR A 136 0.50 9.59 -22.04
C THR A 136 0.02 9.45 -20.60
N VAL A 137 0.11 8.23 -20.08
CA VAL A 137 -0.08 7.91 -18.65
C VAL A 137 1.29 7.76 -18.00
N LYS A 138 1.47 8.39 -16.85
CA LYS A 138 2.74 8.46 -16.11
C LYS A 138 2.67 7.72 -14.77
N ALA A 139 3.81 7.24 -14.29
CA ALA A 139 3.93 6.73 -12.93
C ALA A 139 3.69 7.85 -11.90
N ALA A 140 2.81 7.62 -10.93
CA ALA A 140 2.46 8.60 -9.92
C ALA A 140 3.59 8.85 -8.90
N PHE A 141 4.29 7.76 -8.54
CA PHE A 141 5.46 7.75 -7.67
C PHE A 141 6.54 6.87 -8.30
N SER A 142 7.79 7.06 -7.89
CA SER A 142 8.89 6.16 -8.24
C SER A 142 8.66 4.76 -7.66
N GLY A 143 9.14 3.73 -8.34
CA GLY A 143 9.02 2.36 -7.87
C GLY A 143 9.38 1.34 -8.94
N ARG A 144 8.91 0.11 -8.74
CA ARG A 144 9.20 -1.01 -9.63
C ARG A 144 7.90 -1.61 -10.18
N VAL A 145 7.86 -1.81 -11.49
CA VAL A 145 6.70 -2.37 -12.20
C VAL A 145 6.54 -3.84 -11.81
N ARG A 146 5.48 -4.16 -11.10
CA ARG A 146 5.16 -5.54 -10.70
C ARG A 146 4.36 -6.26 -11.79
N TYR A 147 3.43 -5.58 -12.44
CA TYR A 147 2.54 -6.17 -13.44
C TYR A 147 2.41 -5.24 -14.63
N ALA A 148 2.53 -5.77 -15.85
CA ALA A 148 2.30 -5.02 -17.09
C ALA A 148 1.79 -5.99 -18.17
N LYS A 149 0.51 -6.35 -18.08
CA LYS A 149 -0.13 -7.38 -18.92
C LYS A 149 -1.60 -7.03 -19.19
N TRP A 150 -2.21 -7.77 -20.10
CA TRP A 150 -3.67 -7.83 -20.20
C TRP A 150 -4.26 -8.49 -18.95
N ASN A 151 -5.44 -8.04 -18.51
CA ASN A 151 -6.16 -8.58 -17.37
C ASN A 151 -7.65 -8.77 -17.71
N ASP A 152 -8.11 -10.02 -17.63
CA ASP A 152 -9.49 -10.42 -17.93
C ASP A 152 -10.49 -10.14 -16.80
N GLY A 153 -10.01 -9.70 -15.63
CA GLY A 153 -10.84 -9.30 -14.49
C GLY A 153 -11.58 -7.97 -14.68
N GLY A 154 -11.44 -7.34 -15.84
CA GLY A 154 -12.12 -6.10 -16.21
C GLY A 154 -11.18 -4.91 -16.40
N PHE A 155 -9.92 -4.98 -15.98
CA PHE A 155 -8.98 -3.87 -16.12
C PHE A 155 -8.46 -3.69 -17.56
N GLY A 156 -8.47 -4.75 -18.40
CA GLY A 156 -7.88 -4.67 -19.74
C GLY A 156 -6.36 -4.60 -19.67
N ASN A 157 -5.71 -3.74 -20.46
CA ASN A 157 -4.28 -3.49 -20.27
C ASN A 157 -4.04 -2.77 -18.95
N LEU A 158 -3.31 -3.43 -18.07
CA LEU A 158 -3.06 -2.98 -16.71
C LEU A 158 -1.56 -2.87 -16.45
N VAL A 159 -1.14 -1.76 -15.86
CA VAL A 159 0.16 -1.61 -15.20
C VAL A 159 -0.07 -1.53 -13.70
N ILE A 160 0.75 -2.21 -12.91
CA ILE A 160 0.80 -2.10 -11.45
C ILE A 160 2.24 -1.82 -11.05
N ILE A 161 2.44 -0.75 -10.27
CA ILE A 161 3.74 -0.33 -9.77
C ILE A 161 3.71 -0.45 -8.25
N ARG A 162 4.71 -1.12 -7.67
CA ARG A 162 4.96 -1.10 -6.23
C ARG A 162 5.99 -0.04 -5.93
N HIS A 163 5.71 0.80 -4.95
CA HIS A 163 6.52 1.96 -4.61
C HIS A 163 7.39 1.71 -3.38
N HIS A 164 8.40 2.55 -3.17
CA HIS A 164 9.29 2.49 -2.01
C HIS A 164 8.56 2.79 -0.68
N ASN A 165 7.41 3.46 -0.74
CA ASN A 165 6.51 3.61 0.41
C ASN A 165 5.63 2.37 0.66
N GLY A 166 5.77 1.29 -0.12
CA GLY A 166 5.01 0.06 0.03
C GLY A 166 3.58 0.08 -0.52
N LEU A 167 3.09 1.22 -1.04
CA LEU A 167 1.83 1.26 -1.77
C LEU A 167 1.99 0.65 -3.17
N GLU A 168 0.88 0.16 -3.70
CA GLU A 168 0.76 -0.14 -5.12
C GLU A 168 -0.21 0.83 -5.80
N THR A 169 0.12 1.25 -7.02
CA THR A 169 -0.78 2.00 -7.89
C THR A 169 -1.14 1.19 -9.12
N PHE A 170 -2.42 1.20 -9.48
CA PHE A 170 -2.96 0.46 -10.62
C PHE A 170 -3.36 1.46 -11.71
N TYR A 171 -2.98 1.17 -12.96
CA TYR A 171 -3.25 1.99 -14.14
C TYR A 171 -3.92 1.12 -15.20
N ALA A 172 -5.25 1.20 -15.28
CA ALA A 172 -6.05 0.29 -16.10
C ALA A 172 -6.64 0.97 -17.35
N HIS A 173 -7.29 0.15 -18.17
CA HIS A 173 -7.93 0.51 -19.44
C HIS A 173 -6.98 1.08 -20.50
N LEU A 174 -5.67 0.89 -20.33
CA LEU A 174 -4.66 1.42 -21.24
C LEU A 174 -4.84 0.89 -22.67
N SER A 175 -4.44 1.66 -23.66
CA SER A 175 -4.36 1.18 -25.05
C SER A 175 -3.05 0.43 -25.33
N LYS A 176 -1.98 0.79 -24.60
CA LYS A 176 -0.63 0.25 -24.80
C LYS A 176 0.21 0.35 -23.54
N HIS A 177 1.01 -0.68 -23.26
CA HIS A 177 2.07 -0.65 -22.24
C HIS A 177 3.36 -0.04 -22.81
N LEU A 178 4.01 0.84 -22.03
CA LEU A 178 5.33 1.40 -22.34
C LEU A 178 6.41 0.91 -21.39
N VAL A 179 6.09 -0.03 -20.52
CA VAL A 179 7.00 -0.64 -19.53
C VAL A 179 6.80 -2.15 -19.49
N ALA A 180 7.76 -2.85 -18.90
CA ALA A 180 7.68 -4.29 -18.64
C ALA A 180 7.78 -4.58 -17.14
N PRO A 181 7.34 -5.77 -16.67
CA PRO A 181 7.58 -6.17 -15.28
C PRO A 181 9.06 -6.16 -14.93
N ASP A 182 9.35 -5.92 -13.65
CA ASP A 182 10.66 -5.72 -13.02
C ASP A 182 11.40 -4.44 -13.43
N GLN A 183 10.86 -3.63 -14.34
CA GLN A 183 11.44 -2.33 -14.68
C GLN A 183 11.27 -1.33 -13.53
N GLU A 184 12.35 -0.66 -13.15
CA GLU A 184 12.29 0.53 -12.27
C GLU A 184 11.82 1.74 -13.07
N VAL A 185 10.94 2.54 -12.46
CA VAL A 185 10.38 3.75 -13.06
C VAL A 185 10.44 4.90 -12.07
N LYS A 186 10.68 6.11 -12.58
CA LYS A 186 10.61 7.34 -11.78
C LYS A 186 9.22 7.95 -11.80
N ALA A 187 8.88 8.73 -10.79
CA ALA A 187 7.69 9.57 -10.83
C ALA A 187 7.68 10.42 -12.12
N GLY A 188 6.54 10.48 -12.80
CA GLY A 188 6.39 11.19 -14.07
C GLY A 188 6.89 10.46 -15.32
N GLU A 189 7.54 9.30 -15.18
CA GLU A 189 7.98 8.48 -16.31
C GLU A 189 6.76 7.92 -17.09
N PRO A 190 6.75 7.96 -18.44
CA PRO A 190 5.70 7.35 -19.25
C PRO A 190 5.63 5.82 -19.07
N ILE A 191 4.47 5.32 -18.66
CA ILE A 191 4.27 3.88 -18.41
C ILE A 191 3.26 3.22 -19.35
N GLY A 192 2.45 4.02 -20.01
CA GLY A 192 1.40 3.53 -20.89
C GLY A 192 0.73 4.65 -21.65
N LEU A 193 -0.16 4.27 -22.54
CA LEU A 193 -1.04 5.20 -23.25
C LEU A 193 -2.48 4.97 -22.81
N GLY A 194 -3.23 6.06 -22.62
CA GLY A 194 -4.64 6.04 -22.29
C GLY A 194 -5.45 5.28 -23.33
N GLY A 195 -6.58 4.69 -22.92
CA GLY A 195 -7.37 3.84 -23.78
C GLY A 195 -8.77 3.57 -23.26
N ASN A 196 -9.36 2.50 -23.78
CA ASN A 196 -10.71 2.03 -23.47
C ASN A 196 -10.77 0.49 -23.50
N THR A 197 -9.74 -0.17 -22.98
CA THR A 197 -9.64 -1.65 -23.00
C THR A 197 -10.29 -2.28 -21.77
N GLY A 198 -10.56 -3.59 -21.81
CA GLY A 198 -11.23 -4.28 -20.71
C GLY A 198 -12.70 -3.89 -20.59
N ARG A 199 -13.21 -3.80 -19.35
CA ARG A 199 -14.59 -3.44 -19.07
C ARG A 199 -14.72 -1.93 -18.84
N SER A 200 -14.71 -1.18 -19.94
CA SER A 200 -14.83 0.29 -19.95
C SER A 200 -15.88 0.75 -20.97
N PHE A 201 -16.56 1.87 -20.69
CA PHE A 201 -17.62 2.44 -21.55
C PHE A 201 -17.17 3.64 -22.37
N GLY A 202 -15.94 4.12 -22.18
CA GLY A 202 -15.36 5.27 -22.86
C GLY A 202 -13.92 5.49 -22.42
N ALA A 203 -13.15 6.27 -23.18
CA ALA A 203 -11.74 6.48 -22.87
C ALA A 203 -11.56 7.19 -21.50
N HIS A 204 -10.81 6.56 -20.60
CA HIS A 204 -10.43 7.11 -19.30
C HIS A 204 -9.25 6.31 -18.72
N LEU A 205 -8.61 6.84 -17.68
CA LEU A 205 -7.71 6.06 -16.81
C LEU A 205 -8.50 5.65 -15.58
N HIS A 206 -8.63 4.36 -15.36
CA HIS A 206 -9.03 3.84 -14.06
C HIS A 206 -7.78 3.71 -13.18
N PHE A 207 -7.73 4.47 -12.09
CA PHE A 207 -6.60 4.61 -11.19
C PHE A 207 -6.97 4.14 -9.79
N GLU A 208 -6.19 3.23 -9.22
CA GLU A 208 -6.35 2.78 -7.83
C GLU A 208 -5.07 2.99 -7.04
N VAL A 209 -5.21 3.24 -5.74
CA VAL A 209 -4.12 3.18 -4.76
C VAL A 209 -4.47 2.06 -3.79
N ARG A 210 -3.54 1.14 -3.56
CA ARG A 210 -3.76 -0.05 -2.74
C ARG A 210 -2.66 -0.22 -1.71
N PHE A 211 -3.05 -0.67 -0.52
CA PHE A 211 -2.15 -1.11 0.54
C PHE A 211 -2.32 -2.62 0.69
N TYR A 212 -1.30 -3.41 0.34
CA TYR A 212 -1.36 -4.88 0.35
C TYR A 212 -2.63 -5.43 -0.34
N ASP A 213 -2.85 -5.03 -1.60
CA ASP A 213 -4.05 -5.30 -2.40
C ASP A 213 -5.40 -4.80 -1.84
N ALA A 214 -5.47 -4.19 -0.66
CA ALA A 214 -6.68 -3.55 -0.18
C ALA A 214 -6.82 -2.16 -0.84
N PRO A 215 -7.92 -1.89 -1.57
CA PRO A 215 -8.09 -0.61 -2.25
C PRO A 215 -8.55 0.45 -1.26
N MET A 216 -7.92 1.62 -1.32
CA MET A 216 -8.37 2.82 -0.62
C MET A 216 -8.72 3.90 -1.63
N ASN A 217 -9.46 4.91 -1.17
CA ASN A 217 -9.80 6.04 -2.00
C ASN A 217 -8.51 6.81 -2.39
N PRO A 218 -8.16 6.92 -3.69
CA PRO A 218 -7.00 7.69 -4.14
C PRO A 218 -6.99 9.16 -3.67
N GLU A 219 -8.17 9.73 -3.40
CA GLU A 219 -8.33 11.09 -2.90
C GLU A 219 -7.97 11.25 -1.41
N GLU A 220 -7.60 10.17 -0.71
CA GLU A 220 -6.95 10.25 0.61
C GLU A 220 -5.47 10.63 0.48
N VAL A 221 -4.87 10.34 -0.67
CA VAL A 221 -3.44 10.54 -0.95
C VAL A 221 -3.22 11.78 -1.82
N ILE A 222 -4.08 12.00 -2.81
CA ILE A 222 -3.86 12.97 -3.89
C ILE A 222 -5.02 13.96 -3.97
N ASP A 223 -4.70 15.26 -4.01
CA ASP A 223 -5.62 16.31 -4.43
C ASP A 223 -5.62 16.35 -5.97
N PHE A 224 -6.60 15.70 -6.61
CA PHE A 224 -6.67 15.62 -8.07
C PHE A 224 -7.11 16.92 -8.75
N GLU A 225 -7.59 17.91 -8.00
CA GLU A 225 -7.86 19.25 -8.54
C GLU A 225 -6.56 20.05 -8.64
N LYS A 226 -5.75 20.03 -7.58
CA LYS A 226 -4.44 20.71 -7.55
C LYS A 226 -3.31 19.94 -8.20
N LYS A 227 -3.48 18.61 -8.41
CA LYS A 227 -2.44 17.70 -8.93
C LYS A 227 -1.25 17.55 -7.99
N GLU A 228 -1.51 17.56 -6.68
CA GLU A 228 -0.51 17.52 -5.61
C GLU A 228 -0.89 16.44 -4.58
N LEU A 229 0.07 16.06 -3.74
CA LEU A 229 -0.23 15.23 -2.56
C LEU A 229 -1.01 16.05 -1.53
N LYS A 230 -1.94 15.41 -0.82
CA LYS A 230 -2.66 16.07 0.28
C LYS A 230 -1.76 16.32 1.48
N ASP A 231 -0.84 15.39 1.74
CA ASP A 231 0.18 15.44 2.78
C ASP A 231 1.36 14.56 2.32
N GLU A 232 2.54 14.77 2.88
CA GLU A 232 3.70 13.90 2.69
C GLU A 232 3.55 12.58 3.47
N ASN A 233 2.60 12.53 4.42
CA ASN A 233 2.37 11.42 5.32
C ASN A 233 0.95 10.87 5.19
N LEU A 234 0.81 9.55 5.18
CA LEU A 234 -0.46 8.85 5.22
C LEU A 234 -0.57 8.04 6.51
N LEU A 235 -1.63 8.29 7.28
CA LEU A 235 -1.99 7.48 8.44
C LEU A 235 -2.91 6.33 8.00
N VAL A 236 -2.32 5.17 7.74
CA VAL A 236 -3.04 3.98 7.29
C VAL A 236 -3.80 3.36 8.47
N GLN A 237 -5.12 3.45 8.40
CA GLN A 237 -6.05 2.96 9.42
C GLN A 237 -7.22 2.23 8.78
N LYS A 238 -7.89 1.35 9.55
CA LYS A 238 -9.01 0.52 9.07
C LYS A 238 -10.14 1.28 8.37
N ARG A 239 -10.32 2.57 8.68
CA ARG A 239 -11.34 3.44 8.07
C ARG A 239 -11.10 3.68 6.57
N LEU A 240 -9.85 3.70 6.12
CA LEU A 240 -9.49 3.95 4.72
C LEU A 240 -10.03 2.89 3.75
N PHE A 241 -10.33 1.70 4.27
CA PHE A 241 -10.72 0.53 3.47
C PHE A 241 -12.23 0.24 3.52
N ARG A 242 -13.02 1.14 4.12
CA ARG A 242 -14.48 0.98 4.19
C ARG A 242 -15.11 1.34 2.85
N PRO A 243 -16.13 0.58 2.40
CA PRO A 243 -16.89 0.94 1.23
C PRO A 243 -17.44 2.37 1.27
N GLY A 244 -16.95 3.25 0.40
CA GLY A 244 -17.36 4.65 0.30
C GLY A 244 -16.69 5.60 1.28
N ALA A 245 -15.57 5.22 1.90
CA ALA A 245 -14.75 6.12 2.70
C ALA A 245 -14.41 7.39 1.92
N ARG A 246 -14.75 8.55 2.50
CA ARG A 246 -14.50 9.87 1.91
C ARG A 246 -13.38 10.59 2.67
N PRO A 247 -12.66 11.52 1.99
CA PRO A 247 -11.67 12.37 2.65
C PRO A 247 -12.25 13.13 3.86
N SER A 248 -13.54 13.51 3.80
CA SER A 248 -14.25 14.21 4.87
C SER A 248 -14.65 13.35 6.07
N ASP A 249 -14.54 12.01 5.98
CA ASP A 249 -14.81 11.15 7.15
C ASP A 249 -13.73 11.31 8.23
N GLU A 250 -12.70 12.14 7.99
CA GLU A 250 -11.66 12.55 8.94
C GLU A 250 -12.23 13.27 10.17
N GLU A 251 -13.41 13.88 10.06
CA GLU A 251 -14.02 14.65 11.16
C GLU A 251 -14.96 13.85 12.08
N ILE A 252 -14.71 12.57 12.34
CA ILE A 252 -15.31 11.90 13.52
C ILE A 252 -14.29 10.97 14.18
N SER A 253 -13.37 11.60 14.93
CA SER A 253 -12.79 11.17 16.22
C SER A 253 -11.41 11.79 16.43
N GLY A 254 -11.28 13.09 16.12
CA GLY A 254 -10.22 13.90 16.72
C GLY A 254 -10.48 14.02 18.22
N GLU A 255 -10.05 13.04 19.02
CA GLU A 255 -9.54 13.41 20.33
C GLU A 255 -8.36 14.34 20.02
N SER A 256 -8.54 15.64 20.25
CA SER A 256 -7.53 16.65 19.91
C SER A 256 -6.16 16.24 20.44
N ILE A 257 -5.07 16.63 19.77
CA ILE A 257 -3.70 16.42 20.29
C ILE A 257 -3.59 16.94 21.72
N ALA A 258 -4.32 18.01 22.06
CA ALA A 258 -4.46 18.52 23.43
C ALA A 258 -5.21 17.55 24.38
N ALA A 259 -6.23 16.83 23.92
CA ALA A 259 -6.92 15.80 24.69
C ALA A 259 -6.08 14.52 24.84
N VAL A 260 -5.31 14.15 23.83
CA VAL A 260 -4.34 13.04 23.87
C VAL A 260 -3.18 13.41 24.80
N GLN A 261 -2.60 14.61 24.70
CA GLN A 261 -1.60 15.12 25.65
C GLN A 261 -2.20 15.24 27.05
N ALA A 262 -3.39 15.80 27.24
CA ALA A 262 -4.04 15.89 28.53
C ALA A 262 -4.34 14.53 29.14
N ARG A 263 -4.70 13.51 28.34
CA ARG A 263 -4.83 12.11 28.81
C ARG A 263 -3.47 11.50 29.14
N THR A 264 -2.45 11.76 28.35
CA THR A 264 -1.10 11.22 28.55
C THR A 264 -0.45 11.85 29.79
N GLU A 265 -0.67 13.14 30.03
CA GLU A 265 -0.27 13.91 31.21
C GLU A 265 -1.13 13.57 32.43
N ALA A 266 -2.46 13.40 32.28
CA ALA A 266 -3.34 12.93 33.36
C ALA A 266 -3.06 11.46 33.75
N ALA A 267 -2.61 10.64 32.81
CA ALA A 267 -2.14 9.29 33.05
C ALA A 267 -0.73 9.29 33.66
N ALA A 268 0.15 10.21 33.27
CA ALA A 268 1.48 10.38 33.85
C ALA A 268 1.44 10.92 35.29
N THR A 269 0.43 11.71 35.64
CA THR A 269 0.29 12.32 36.98
C THR A 269 -0.28 11.38 38.05
N ARG A 270 -0.97 10.29 37.69
CA ARG A 270 -1.43 9.30 38.68
C ARG A 270 -0.34 8.30 39.03
N LYS A 271 0.66 8.78 39.78
CA LYS A 271 1.70 7.93 40.41
C LYS A 271 1.11 6.95 41.43
N TYR A 272 -0.07 7.27 41.99
CA TYR A 272 -0.75 6.50 43.02
C TYR A 272 -2.25 6.30 42.73
N TYR A 273 -2.77 5.11 43.06
CA TYR A 273 -4.19 4.74 42.99
C TYR A 273 -4.72 4.42 44.39
N LYS A 274 -5.84 5.03 44.80
CA LYS A 274 -6.50 4.75 46.08
C LYS A 274 -7.49 3.58 45.91
N ILE A 275 -7.26 2.49 46.62
CA ILE A 275 -8.09 1.27 46.60
C ILE A 275 -9.52 1.60 47.04
N ARG A 276 -10.51 1.11 46.30
CA ARG A 276 -11.95 1.27 46.55
C ARG A 276 -12.59 -0.07 46.94
N PRO A 277 -13.78 -0.06 47.57
CA PRO A 277 -14.52 -1.30 47.82
C PRO A 277 -14.77 -2.06 46.51
N GLY A 278 -14.46 -3.36 46.49
CA GLY A 278 -14.63 -4.22 45.31
C GLY A 278 -13.47 -4.25 44.32
N ASP A 279 -12.41 -3.45 44.53
CA ASP A 279 -11.25 -3.48 43.63
C ASP A 279 -10.46 -4.79 43.78
N THR A 280 -9.99 -5.31 42.64
CA THR A 280 -9.00 -6.40 42.56
C THR A 280 -7.68 -5.90 41.96
N LEU A 281 -6.56 -6.59 42.25
CA LEU A 281 -5.26 -6.25 41.67
C LEU A 281 -5.29 -6.23 40.13
N SER A 282 -6.00 -7.18 39.51
CA SER A 282 -6.16 -7.25 38.05
C SER A 282 -6.92 -6.05 37.49
N GLN A 283 -8.01 -5.63 38.14
CA GLN A 283 -8.77 -4.45 37.73
C GLN A 283 -7.97 -3.16 37.92
N ILE A 284 -7.22 -3.03 39.03
CA ILE A 284 -6.37 -1.86 39.28
C ILE A 284 -5.24 -1.80 38.24
N ALA A 285 -4.62 -2.94 37.92
CA ALA A 285 -3.57 -3.04 36.93
C ALA A 285 -4.06 -2.64 35.53
N ALA A 286 -5.19 -3.22 35.09
CA ALA A 286 -5.82 -2.87 33.81
C ALA A 286 -6.19 -1.37 33.74
N LYS A 287 -6.83 -0.84 34.79
CA LYS A 287 -7.25 0.56 34.87
C LYS A 287 -6.08 1.55 34.90
N SER A 288 -4.90 1.10 35.36
CA SER A 288 -3.70 1.92 35.45
C SER A 288 -2.71 1.68 34.31
N ASN A 289 -3.09 0.86 33.32
CA ASN A 289 -2.27 0.42 32.20
C ASN A 289 -0.91 -0.18 32.64
N THR A 290 -0.95 -1.09 33.61
CA THR A 290 0.22 -1.83 34.14
C THR A 290 -0.13 -3.31 34.30
N THR A 291 0.83 -4.14 34.67
CA THR A 291 0.59 -5.57 34.96
C THR A 291 0.45 -5.82 36.45
N VAL A 292 -0.28 -6.87 36.84
CA VAL A 292 -0.38 -7.27 38.26
C VAL A 292 1.00 -7.53 38.86
N SER A 293 1.89 -8.16 38.09
CA SER A 293 3.28 -8.41 38.50
C SER A 293 4.05 -7.11 38.79
N ARG A 294 3.96 -6.13 37.90
CA ARG A 294 4.61 -4.82 38.08
C ARG A 294 4.00 -4.04 39.24
N LEU A 295 2.67 -4.05 39.38
CA LEU A 295 1.94 -3.43 40.49
C LEU A 295 2.36 -4.03 41.85
N CYS A 296 2.50 -5.35 41.91
CA CYS A 296 2.99 -6.06 43.09
C CYS A 296 4.41 -5.65 43.45
N LYS A 297 5.32 -5.64 42.44
CA LYS A 297 6.72 -5.24 42.60
C LYS A 297 6.87 -3.80 43.10
N LEU A 298 6.11 -2.86 42.55
CA LEU A 298 6.15 -1.44 42.92
C LEU A 298 5.71 -1.14 44.36
N ASN A 299 4.88 -2.01 44.92
CA ASN A 299 4.29 -1.82 46.26
C ASN A 299 4.80 -2.82 47.30
N GLY A 300 5.72 -3.72 46.92
CA GLY A 300 6.22 -4.77 47.81
C GLY A 300 5.12 -5.71 48.32
N ILE A 301 4.09 -5.96 47.50
CA ILE A 301 2.96 -6.83 47.83
C ILE A 301 2.98 -8.09 46.97
N ARG A 302 2.26 -9.13 47.41
CA ARG A 302 2.10 -10.38 46.64
C ARG A 302 0.75 -10.35 45.90
N PRO A 303 0.59 -11.14 44.82
CA PRO A 303 -0.70 -11.25 44.12
C PRO A 303 -1.87 -11.72 44.99
N THR A 304 -1.57 -12.36 46.13
CA THR A 304 -2.53 -12.85 47.13
C THR A 304 -2.74 -11.88 48.30
N THR A 305 -2.08 -10.72 48.30
CA THR A 305 -2.21 -9.74 49.39
C THR A 305 -3.62 -9.13 49.37
N LEU A 306 -4.31 -9.18 50.52
CA LEU A 306 -5.62 -8.55 50.69
C LEU A 306 -5.51 -7.03 50.56
N LEU A 307 -6.34 -6.47 49.69
CA LEU A 307 -6.39 -5.04 49.41
C LEU A 307 -7.23 -4.32 50.47
N GLN A 308 -6.61 -3.38 51.18
CA GLN A 308 -7.30 -2.55 52.16
C GLN A 308 -7.90 -1.32 51.48
N VAL A 309 -9.23 -1.18 51.59
CA VAL A 309 -9.95 -0.01 51.07
C VAL A 309 -9.36 1.27 51.66
N GLY A 310 -9.09 2.24 50.80
CA GLY A 310 -8.52 3.53 51.17
C GLY A 310 -6.99 3.61 51.13
N ARG A 311 -6.27 2.47 51.10
CA ARG A 311 -4.81 2.45 50.94
C ARG A 311 -4.43 2.86 49.50
N GLN A 312 -3.31 3.56 49.36
CA GLN A 312 -2.75 3.95 48.07
C GLN A 312 -1.74 2.91 47.56
N LEU A 313 -1.79 2.62 46.25
CA LEU A 313 -0.82 1.80 45.53
C LEU A 313 -0.10 2.63 44.48
N ARG A 314 1.21 2.47 44.36
CA ARG A 314 2.02 2.96 43.24
C ARG A 314 1.67 2.19 41.99
N VAL A 315 1.21 2.86 40.93
CA VAL A 315 0.74 2.19 39.71
C VAL A 315 1.64 2.40 38.49
N ARG A 316 2.61 3.30 38.57
CA ARG A 316 3.62 3.58 37.54
C ARG A 316 5.00 3.75 38.16
#